data_AF-A0A5C6XY59-F1
#
_entry.id   AF-A0A5C6XY59-F1
#
_cell.length_a   1.000
_cell.length_b   1.000
_cell.length_c   1.000
_cell.angle_alpha   90.00
_cell.angle_beta   90.00
_cell.angle_gamma   90.00
#
_symmetry.space_group_name_H-M   'P 1'
#
loop_
_entity.id
_entity.type
_entity.pdbx_description
1 polymer ?
#
loop_
_entity_poly.entity_id
_entity_poly.type
_entity_poly.pdbx_seq_one_letter_code
_entity_poly.pdbx_strand_id
1 'polypeptide(L)'
;MANHIKGQQEILEKLNISQLNPMQEEAIATIKKNVNTILLSPTGTGKTLAFSLPLLEFLDPNVEEIQALILVPSRELAIQIEQVLRSMGSGYKVNAVYGGRPMSKDKIELKHLPAILIGTPGRISDHFANERFSKDHIKTLILDEFDKSLEVGFEYEMRGVINQLTACNKRILTSATQGVEIPDFVRLDKPNTVNYLKATTSKLQIKTVVSPAKNKLNTLLHLLNHLGNQQGIIFCNLKDTINNVSAFLESKGIKHGNFSGGMEQKDRERSLIKFRNGTNQLLVATDLAARGIDVPEMKYIIHYELPREVEEFTHRNGRTARVSAKGTAYVLKWKEERLPDFMKHADLENISKQAERKPVFWETLFISGGRKDKISKGDIAGLFIKQGKLTKDQLGDIELKQDCAFVAVPASLASELEEKLNNSRLKKKKVRIYGV
;
A
#
# COMPACT_ATOMS: atom_id res chain seq x y z
N MET A 1 -13.02 -11.59 28.66
CA MET A 1 -11.66 -12.20 28.70
C MET A 1 -10.73 -11.21 28.05
N ALA A 2 -9.79 -10.64 28.80
CA ALA A 2 -8.76 -9.77 28.22
C ALA A 2 -8.03 -10.53 27.13
N ASN A 3 -7.84 -9.91 25.96
CA ASN A 3 -7.08 -10.56 24.90
C ASN A 3 -5.67 -10.85 25.42
N HIS A 4 -5.19 -12.08 25.22
CA HIS A 4 -3.80 -12.41 25.54
C HIS A 4 -2.86 -11.50 24.74
N ILE A 5 -2.04 -10.72 25.45
CA ILE A 5 -1.11 -9.78 24.83
C ILE A 5 0.18 -10.51 24.53
N LYS A 6 0.53 -10.54 23.26
CA LYS A 6 1.68 -11.30 22.76
C LYS A 6 2.98 -10.56 22.98
N GLY A 7 4.01 -11.30 23.38
CA GLY A 7 5.39 -10.79 23.37
C GLY A 7 5.97 -10.64 21.94
N GLN A 8 7.10 -9.96 21.83
CA GLN A 8 7.80 -9.75 20.55
C GLN A 8 8.08 -11.09 19.81
N GLN A 9 8.56 -12.11 20.52
CA GLN A 9 8.90 -13.39 19.91
C GLN A 9 7.68 -14.10 19.30
N GLU A 10 6.56 -14.16 20.02
CA GLU A 10 5.31 -14.75 19.51
C GLU A 10 4.76 -14.01 18.28
N ILE A 11 4.96 -12.69 18.22
CA ILE A 11 4.58 -11.89 17.07
C ILE A 11 5.46 -12.25 15.87
N LEU A 12 6.78 -12.33 16.06
CA LEU A 12 7.71 -12.70 15.00
C LEU A 12 7.43 -14.11 14.46
N GLU A 13 7.19 -15.08 15.34
CA GLU A 13 6.81 -16.44 14.98
C GLU A 13 5.51 -16.45 14.16
N LYS A 14 4.49 -15.70 14.59
CA LYS A 14 3.22 -15.60 13.85
C LYS A 14 3.38 -14.96 12.48
N LEU A 15 4.30 -14.01 12.34
CA LEU A 15 4.62 -13.37 11.07
C LEU A 15 5.59 -14.21 10.20
N ASN A 16 6.07 -15.35 10.70
CA ASN A 16 7.12 -16.16 10.08
C ASN A 16 8.41 -15.36 9.81
N ILE A 17 8.79 -14.48 10.75
CA ILE A 17 10.03 -13.70 10.70
C ILE A 17 11.05 -14.36 11.62
N SER A 18 12.08 -14.97 11.03
CA SER A 18 13.14 -15.67 11.79
C SER A 18 14.07 -14.70 12.51
N GLN A 19 14.37 -13.55 11.90
CA GLN A 19 15.25 -12.52 12.46
C GLN A 19 14.87 -11.13 11.96
N LEU A 20 15.07 -10.12 12.81
CA LEU A 20 14.96 -8.72 12.44
C LEU A 20 16.18 -8.30 11.61
N ASN A 21 16.00 -7.30 10.74
CA ASN A 21 17.14 -6.72 10.01
C ASN A 21 17.84 -5.64 10.87
N PRO A 22 19.08 -5.23 10.52
CA PRO A 22 19.83 -4.26 11.32
C PRO A 22 19.10 -2.93 11.56
N MET A 23 18.37 -2.43 10.55
CA MET A 23 17.58 -1.21 10.68
C MET A 23 16.47 -1.37 11.73
N GLN A 24 15.78 -2.51 11.72
CA GLN A 24 14.74 -2.81 12.70
C GLN A 24 15.33 -2.94 14.11
N GLU A 25 16.45 -3.64 14.29
CA GLU A 25 17.10 -3.80 15.60
C GLU A 25 17.53 -2.45 16.19
N GLU A 26 18.21 -1.60 15.40
CA GLU A 26 18.65 -0.27 15.84
C GLU A 26 17.47 0.66 16.11
N ALA A 27 16.45 0.65 15.24
CA ALA A 27 15.25 1.46 15.41
C ALA A 27 14.49 1.06 16.67
N ILE A 28 14.29 -0.23 16.93
CA ILE A 28 13.60 -0.72 18.13
C ILE A 28 14.36 -0.28 19.39
N ALA A 29 15.68 -0.48 19.42
CA ALA A 29 16.50 -0.07 20.56
C ALA A 29 16.46 1.44 20.81
N THR A 30 16.52 2.24 19.74
CA THR A 30 16.47 3.70 19.81
C THR A 30 15.10 4.21 20.25
N ILE A 31 14.01 3.67 19.69
CA ILE A 31 12.65 4.05 20.04
C ILE A 31 12.33 3.73 21.50
N LYS A 32 12.84 2.62 22.04
CA LYS A 32 12.65 2.27 23.47
C LYS A 32 13.33 3.27 24.41
N LYS A 33 14.54 3.71 24.08
CA LYS A 33 15.37 4.55 24.96
C LYS A 33 15.04 6.04 24.89
N ASN A 34 14.44 6.52 23.80
CA ASN A 34 14.30 7.94 23.52
C ASN A 34 12.84 8.38 23.41
N VAL A 35 12.57 9.62 23.81
CA VAL A 35 11.24 10.26 23.67
C VAL A 35 10.92 10.54 22.20
N ASN A 36 11.89 11.11 21.48
CA ASN A 36 11.74 11.53 20.10
C ASN A 36 12.72 10.75 19.21
N THR A 37 12.23 10.19 18.11
CA THR A 37 13.05 9.42 17.17
C THR A 37 12.72 9.77 15.73
N ILE A 38 13.77 9.96 14.91
CA ILE A 38 13.67 10.10 13.46
C ILE A 38 14.25 8.84 12.83
N LEU A 39 13.45 8.12 12.06
CA LEU A 39 13.87 6.93 11.31
C LEU A 39 13.92 7.24 9.82
N LEU A 40 15.12 7.40 9.29
CA LEU A 40 15.35 7.63 7.86
C LEU A 40 15.70 6.31 7.19
N SER A 41 14.80 5.77 6.37
CA SER A 41 15.02 4.50 5.69
C SER A 41 14.17 4.40 4.42
N PRO A 42 14.66 3.77 3.33
CA PRO A 42 13.89 3.61 2.10
C PRO A 42 12.56 2.89 2.33
N THR A 43 11.61 3.02 1.39
CA THR A 43 10.37 2.24 1.46
C THR A 43 10.65 0.75 1.25
N GLY A 44 9.88 -0.11 1.91
CA GLY A 44 10.03 -1.57 1.79
C GLY A 44 11.08 -2.20 2.70
N THR A 45 11.76 -1.44 3.55
CA THR A 45 12.75 -1.94 4.53
C THR A 45 12.16 -2.50 5.81
N GLY A 46 10.82 -2.44 5.96
CA GLY A 46 10.13 -2.93 7.15
C GLY A 46 10.00 -1.93 8.29
N LYS A 47 9.99 -0.61 7.97
CA LYS A 47 9.79 0.49 8.95
C LYS A 47 8.56 0.30 9.83
N THR A 48 7.46 -0.18 9.26
CA THR A 48 6.21 -0.42 10.00
C THR A 48 6.43 -1.36 11.17
N LEU A 49 7.15 -2.47 10.96
CA LEU A 49 7.46 -3.40 12.05
C LEU A 49 8.42 -2.77 13.07
N ALA A 50 9.39 -1.98 12.59
CA ALA A 50 10.40 -1.32 13.43
C ALA A 50 9.78 -0.36 14.47
N PHE A 51 8.77 0.43 14.11
CA PHE A 51 8.06 1.27 15.07
C PHE A 51 6.92 0.54 15.80
N SER A 52 6.31 -0.48 15.19
CA SER A 52 5.14 -1.16 15.77
C SER A 52 5.52 -2.08 16.92
N LEU A 53 6.66 -2.78 16.86
CA LEU A 53 7.10 -3.65 17.95
C LEU A 53 7.28 -2.91 19.29
N PRO A 54 8.08 -1.81 19.37
CA PRO A 54 8.22 -1.06 20.61
C PRO A 54 6.94 -0.33 20.98
N LEU A 55 6.12 0.10 20.00
CA LEU A 55 4.81 0.71 20.28
C LEU A 55 3.94 -0.16 21.17
N LEU A 56 3.87 -1.46 20.88
CA LEU A 56 3.03 -2.40 21.63
C LEU A 56 3.44 -2.53 23.10
N GLU A 57 4.72 -2.36 23.41
CA GLU A 57 5.23 -2.37 24.78
C GLU A 57 4.86 -1.12 25.58
N PHE A 58 4.51 -0.02 24.90
CA PHE A 58 4.10 1.23 25.54
C PHE A 58 2.61 1.28 25.87
N LEU A 59 1.81 0.35 25.35
CA LEU A 59 0.36 0.33 25.52
C LEU A 59 -0.03 -0.36 26.82
N ASP A 60 -0.96 0.24 27.56
CA ASP A 60 -1.53 -0.37 28.77
C ASP A 60 -2.79 -1.20 28.39
N PRO A 61 -2.82 -2.52 28.65
CA PRO A 61 -4.01 -3.35 28.42
C PRO A 61 -5.25 -2.92 29.20
N ASN A 62 -5.09 -2.20 30.31
CA ASN A 62 -6.19 -1.81 31.19
C ASN A 62 -6.84 -0.48 30.77
N VAL A 63 -6.25 0.21 29.79
CA VAL A 63 -6.77 1.48 29.27
C VAL A 63 -7.57 1.20 27.99
N GLU A 64 -8.88 1.35 28.06
CA GLU A 64 -9.82 1.15 26.94
C GLU A 64 -9.94 2.38 26.00
N GLU A 65 -9.02 3.33 26.13
CA GLU A 65 -8.95 4.57 25.35
C GLU A 65 -7.92 4.45 24.20
N ILE A 66 -7.95 5.43 23.29
CA ILE A 66 -6.93 5.53 22.25
C ILE A 66 -5.61 5.98 22.88
N GLN A 67 -4.56 5.18 22.71
CA GLN A 67 -3.25 5.40 23.33
C GLN A 67 -2.17 5.80 22.33
N ALA A 68 -2.36 5.42 21.05
CA ALA A 68 -1.42 5.73 19.98
C ALA A 68 -2.14 6.24 18.73
N LEU A 69 -1.59 7.30 18.14
CA LEU A 69 -2.04 7.86 16.87
C LEU A 69 -0.94 7.72 15.82
N ILE A 70 -1.28 7.13 14.67
CA ILE A 70 -0.39 7.01 13.51
C ILE A 70 -0.98 7.86 12.37
N LEU A 71 -0.30 8.96 12.02
CA LEU A 71 -0.66 9.79 10.88
C LEU A 71 0.09 9.35 9.62
N VAL A 72 -0.64 9.26 8.51
CA VAL A 72 -0.14 8.78 7.22
C VAL A 72 -0.64 9.63 6.04
N PRO A 73 0.14 9.77 4.96
CA PRO A 73 -0.24 10.61 3.81
C PRO A 73 -1.30 10.01 2.89
N SER A 74 -1.58 8.70 2.96
CA SER A 74 -2.52 8.05 2.04
C SER A 74 -3.45 7.07 2.73
N ARG A 75 -4.61 6.86 2.10
CA ARG A 75 -5.63 5.89 2.55
C ARG A 75 -5.07 4.48 2.48
N GLU A 76 -4.29 4.22 1.44
CA GLU A 76 -3.66 2.93 1.16
C GLU A 76 -2.63 2.58 2.23
N LEU A 77 -1.79 3.54 2.62
CA LEU A 77 -0.84 3.32 3.70
C LEU A 77 -1.54 3.08 5.04
N ALA A 78 -2.64 3.80 5.31
CA ALA A 78 -3.45 3.58 6.51
C ALA A 78 -3.95 2.14 6.61
N ILE A 79 -4.53 1.63 5.50
CA ILE A 79 -5.02 0.25 5.40
C ILE A 79 -3.87 -0.75 5.52
N GLN A 80 -2.73 -0.48 4.88
CA GLN A 80 -1.56 -1.36 4.93
C GLN A 80 -1.02 -1.50 6.35
N ILE A 81 -0.83 -0.38 7.07
CA ILE A 81 -0.37 -0.41 8.47
C ILE A 81 -1.39 -1.12 9.35
N GLU A 82 -2.69 -0.88 9.15
CA GLU A 82 -3.75 -1.58 9.89
C GLU A 82 -3.66 -3.09 9.67
N GLN A 83 -3.47 -3.55 8.44
CA GLN A 83 -3.33 -4.96 8.11
C GLN A 83 -2.09 -5.57 8.79
N VAL A 84 -0.96 -4.88 8.74
CA VAL A 84 0.28 -5.32 9.41
C VAL A 84 0.05 -5.46 10.91
N LEU A 85 -0.45 -4.43 11.59
CA LEU A 85 -0.72 -4.47 13.03
C LEU A 85 -1.75 -5.55 13.42
N ARG A 86 -2.80 -5.74 12.62
CA ARG A 86 -3.77 -6.82 12.85
C ARG A 86 -3.15 -8.21 12.65
N SER A 87 -2.24 -8.36 11.69
CA SER A 87 -1.56 -9.63 11.41
C SER A 87 -0.61 -10.05 12.54
N MET A 88 0.04 -9.08 13.20
CA MET A 88 0.82 -9.31 14.43
C MET A 88 -0.02 -9.99 15.51
N GLY A 89 -1.32 -9.69 15.56
CA GLY A 89 -2.26 -10.28 16.51
C GLY A 89 -1.85 -10.08 17.96
N SER A 90 -1.41 -8.86 18.27
CA SER A 90 -0.90 -8.45 19.58
C SER A 90 -1.94 -8.46 20.70
N GLY A 91 -3.23 -8.63 20.38
CA GLY A 91 -4.34 -8.54 21.33
C GLY A 91 -4.95 -7.14 21.42
N TYR A 92 -4.23 -6.10 20.98
CA TYR A 92 -4.76 -4.73 20.92
C TYR A 92 -5.68 -4.53 19.72
N LYS A 93 -6.76 -3.76 19.94
CA LYS A 93 -7.64 -3.32 18.85
C LYS A 93 -6.97 -2.17 18.09
N VAL A 94 -7.00 -2.27 16.76
CA VAL A 94 -6.43 -1.29 15.83
C VAL A 94 -7.49 -0.94 14.80
N ASN A 95 -7.68 0.33 14.48
CA ASN A 95 -8.55 0.75 13.38
C ASN A 95 -7.85 1.81 12.52
N ALA A 96 -8.14 1.84 11.21
CA ALA A 96 -7.76 2.93 10.32
C ALA A 96 -8.97 3.80 9.94
N VAL A 97 -8.81 5.12 9.96
CA VAL A 97 -9.80 6.11 9.51
C VAL A 97 -9.20 7.02 8.43
N TYR A 98 -9.92 7.21 7.34
CA TYR A 98 -9.43 7.98 6.20
C TYR A 98 -10.58 8.56 5.37
N GLY A 99 -10.28 9.57 4.55
CA GLY A 99 -11.28 10.19 3.66
C GLY A 99 -11.83 9.23 2.59
N GLY A 100 -12.93 9.61 1.94
CA GLY A 100 -13.54 8.80 0.87
C GLY A 100 -14.38 7.60 1.34
N ARG A 101 -14.59 7.45 2.64
CA ARG A 101 -15.58 6.53 3.22
C ARG A 101 -16.61 7.26 4.10
N PRO A 102 -17.87 6.79 4.17
CA PRO A 102 -18.90 7.44 4.98
C PRO A 102 -18.50 7.58 6.45
N MET A 103 -18.72 8.76 7.04
CA MET A 103 -18.44 9.01 8.47
C MET A 103 -19.22 8.09 9.41
N SER A 104 -20.40 7.63 8.98
CA SER A 104 -21.18 6.64 9.72
C SER A 104 -20.40 5.35 9.98
N LYS A 105 -19.51 4.92 9.08
CA LYS A 105 -18.67 3.74 9.29
C LYS A 105 -17.67 3.96 10.43
N ASP A 106 -16.98 5.11 10.43
CA ASP A 106 -16.04 5.46 11.50
C ASP A 106 -16.75 5.51 12.85
N LYS A 107 -17.92 6.16 12.91
CA LYS A 107 -18.73 6.23 14.13
C LYS A 107 -19.08 4.85 14.67
N ILE A 108 -19.45 3.91 13.80
CA ILE A 108 -19.76 2.53 14.20
C ILE A 108 -18.50 1.80 14.70
N GLU A 109 -17.38 1.94 13.99
CA GLU A 109 -16.12 1.26 14.30
C GLU A 109 -15.46 1.77 15.59
N LEU A 110 -15.64 3.08 15.88
CA LEU A 110 -15.12 3.79 17.05
C LEU A 110 -16.07 3.77 18.26
N LYS A 111 -17.27 3.15 18.16
CA LYS A 111 -18.11 2.90 19.36
C LYS A 111 -17.37 2.12 20.45
N HIS A 112 -16.45 1.25 20.02
CA HIS A 112 -15.48 0.62 20.90
C HIS A 112 -14.12 1.13 20.47
N LEU A 113 -13.45 1.89 21.31
CA LEU A 113 -12.22 2.58 20.92
C LEU A 113 -11.09 1.57 20.66
N PRO A 114 -10.26 1.79 19.62
CA PRO A 114 -9.04 1.04 19.43
C PRO A 114 -7.92 1.60 20.32
N ALA A 115 -6.99 0.76 20.78
CA ALA A 115 -5.78 1.26 21.44
C ALA A 115 -4.86 2.01 20.46
N ILE A 116 -4.87 1.61 19.19
CA ILE A 116 -4.11 2.24 18.10
C ILE A 116 -5.07 2.76 17.02
N LEU A 117 -5.05 4.06 16.79
CA LEU A 117 -5.77 4.70 15.69
C LEU A 117 -4.79 5.11 14.59
N ILE A 118 -5.03 4.67 13.37
CA ILE A 118 -4.29 5.10 12.18
C ILE A 118 -5.19 6.04 11.38
N GLY A 119 -4.66 7.11 10.81
CA GLY A 119 -5.46 7.85 9.85
C GLY A 119 -4.75 8.92 9.05
N THR A 120 -5.43 9.35 7.99
CA THR A 120 -4.97 10.50 7.19
C THR A 120 -5.24 11.81 7.94
N PRO A 121 -4.32 12.80 7.92
CA PRO A 121 -4.43 14.05 8.68
C PRO A 121 -5.81 14.72 8.60
N GLY A 122 -6.35 14.92 7.39
CA GLY A 122 -7.66 15.56 7.24
C GLY A 122 -8.83 14.81 7.91
N ARG A 123 -8.79 13.47 7.91
CA ARG A 123 -9.86 12.68 8.56
C ARG A 123 -9.72 12.68 10.09
N ILE A 124 -8.49 12.63 10.60
CA ILE A 124 -8.24 12.73 12.04
C ILE A 124 -8.61 14.14 12.54
N SER A 125 -8.26 15.18 11.79
CA SER A 125 -8.64 16.56 12.09
C SER A 125 -10.16 16.73 12.21
N ASP A 126 -10.95 16.17 11.29
CA ASP A 126 -12.42 16.15 11.39
C ASP A 126 -12.91 15.44 12.67
N HIS A 127 -12.35 14.28 13.02
CA HIS A 127 -12.68 13.59 14.29
C HIS A 127 -12.35 14.43 15.53
N PHE A 128 -11.21 15.12 15.52
CA PHE A 128 -10.75 15.94 16.63
C PHE A 128 -11.59 17.20 16.80
N ALA A 129 -11.92 17.88 15.70
CA ALA A 129 -12.74 19.09 15.66
C ALA A 129 -14.17 18.86 16.13
N ASN A 130 -14.67 17.63 16.01
CA ASN A 130 -16.02 17.24 16.44
C ASN A 130 -16.00 16.44 17.76
N GLU A 131 -14.87 16.40 18.46
CA GLU A 131 -14.73 15.79 19.79
C GLU A 131 -15.31 14.36 19.89
N ARG A 132 -15.10 13.54 18.85
CA ARG A 132 -15.75 12.23 18.75
C ARG A 132 -15.17 11.17 19.69
N PHE A 133 -14.02 11.42 20.28
CA PHE A 133 -13.35 10.58 21.29
C PHE A 133 -12.35 11.41 22.10
N SER A 134 -11.98 10.94 23.30
CA SER A 134 -10.97 11.61 24.13
C SER A 134 -9.57 11.49 23.52
N LYS A 135 -8.78 12.55 23.69
CA LYS A 135 -7.38 12.65 23.22
C LYS A 135 -6.39 12.50 24.38
N ASP A 136 -6.89 12.42 25.62
CA ASP A 136 -6.11 12.58 26.85
C ASP A 136 -5.17 11.39 27.12
N HIS A 137 -5.46 10.25 26.50
CA HIS A 137 -4.66 9.03 26.64
C HIS A 137 -3.70 8.81 25.47
N ILE A 138 -3.72 9.66 24.43
CA ILE A 138 -2.84 9.53 23.27
C ILE A 138 -1.43 9.99 23.65
N LYS A 139 -0.62 9.04 24.14
CA LYS A 139 0.75 9.28 24.61
C LYS A 139 1.80 9.15 23.51
N THR A 140 1.51 8.37 22.47
CA THR A 140 2.43 8.12 21.36
C THR A 140 1.87 8.64 20.04
N LEU A 141 2.66 9.45 19.34
CA LEU A 141 2.40 9.92 17.98
C LEU A 141 3.44 9.34 17.01
N ILE A 142 2.97 8.77 15.92
CA ILE A 142 3.82 8.29 14.82
C ILE A 142 3.43 9.04 13.55
N LEU A 143 4.43 9.60 12.86
CA LEU A 143 4.29 10.24 11.56
C LEU A 143 5.03 9.38 10.53
N ASP A 144 4.31 8.53 9.79
CA ASP A 144 4.91 7.62 8.80
C ASP A 144 4.85 8.23 7.39
N GLU A 145 5.95 8.16 6.63
CA GLU A 145 6.12 8.88 5.36
C GLU A 145 5.83 10.40 5.54
N PHE A 146 6.57 11.04 6.46
CA PHE A 146 6.34 12.44 6.84
C PHE A 146 6.66 13.44 5.72
N ASP A 147 7.79 13.25 5.05
CA ASP A 147 8.17 13.98 3.83
C ASP A 147 7.02 14.04 2.83
N LYS A 148 6.37 12.89 2.66
CA LYS A 148 5.25 12.75 1.76
C LYS A 148 4.00 13.49 2.23
N SER A 149 3.76 13.55 3.54
CA SER A 149 2.62 14.29 4.11
C SER A 149 2.73 15.80 3.84
N LEU A 150 3.94 16.36 3.87
CA LEU A 150 4.18 17.76 3.50
C LEU A 150 3.97 18.01 2.00
N GLU A 151 4.49 17.14 1.14
CA GLU A 151 4.29 17.24 -0.32
C GLU A 151 2.80 17.18 -0.73
N VAL A 152 1.93 16.52 0.04
CA VAL A 152 0.47 16.49 -0.21
C VAL A 152 -0.23 17.77 0.28
N GLY A 153 0.45 18.57 1.10
CA GLY A 153 -0.10 19.79 1.70
C GLY A 153 -0.86 19.55 3.00
N PHE A 154 -0.61 18.45 3.73
CA PHE A 154 -1.28 18.18 5.01
C PHE A 154 -0.72 18.95 6.21
N GLU A 155 0.11 19.96 5.98
CA GLU A 155 0.78 20.69 7.04
C GLU A 155 -0.22 21.32 8.02
N TYR A 156 -1.27 21.96 7.49
CA TYR A 156 -2.29 22.63 8.31
C TYR A 156 -3.07 21.64 9.18
N GLU A 157 -3.53 20.53 8.59
CA GLU A 157 -4.28 19.51 9.33
C GLU A 157 -3.41 18.79 10.36
N MET A 158 -2.15 18.47 10.03
CA MET A 158 -1.21 17.88 10.98
C MET A 158 -0.95 18.83 12.16
N ARG A 159 -0.72 20.12 11.89
CA ARG A 159 -0.56 21.14 12.94
C ARG A 159 -1.77 21.19 13.86
N GLY A 160 -2.99 21.21 13.29
CA GLY A 160 -4.23 21.20 14.05
C GLY A 160 -4.40 19.96 14.94
N VAL A 161 -4.01 18.79 14.43
CA VAL A 161 -4.06 17.53 15.19
C VAL A 161 -3.02 17.53 16.31
N ILE A 162 -1.75 17.81 16.01
CA ILE A 162 -0.64 17.73 16.97
C ILE A 162 -0.83 18.72 18.13
N ASN A 163 -1.36 19.92 17.86
CA ASN A 163 -1.62 20.91 18.89
C ASN A 163 -2.65 20.46 19.93
N GLN A 164 -3.53 19.51 19.60
CA GLN A 164 -4.54 18.98 20.52
C GLN A 164 -4.05 17.75 21.31
N LEU A 165 -2.85 17.23 21.02
CA LEU A 165 -2.27 16.06 21.68
C LEU A 165 -1.44 16.46 22.90
N THR A 166 -2.09 16.97 23.94
CA THR A 166 -1.45 17.49 25.16
C THR A 166 -0.74 16.41 25.97
N ALA A 167 -1.23 15.17 25.96
CA ALA A 167 -0.63 14.04 26.67
C ALA A 167 0.50 13.33 25.90
N CYS A 168 0.78 13.73 24.64
CA CYS A 168 1.75 13.06 23.79
C CYS A 168 3.18 13.35 24.25
N ASN A 169 3.85 12.31 24.75
CA ASN A 169 5.20 12.36 25.29
C ASN A 169 6.18 11.44 24.55
N LYS A 170 5.75 10.78 23.46
CA LYS A 170 6.62 10.01 22.58
C LYS A 170 6.28 10.28 21.12
N ARG A 171 7.28 10.64 20.31
CA ARG A 171 7.11 10.94 18.88
C ARG A 171 8.09 10.15 18.03
N ILE A 172 7.56 9.51 17.00
CA ILE A 172 8.37 8.76 16.03
C ILE A 172 8.03 9.32 14.65
N LEU A 173 9.03 9.79 13.93
CA LEU A 173 8.90 10.27 12.57
C LEU A 173 9.67 9.35 11.64
N THR A 174 9.03 8.89 10.58
CA THR A 174 9.70 8.13 9.52
C THR A 174 9.70 8.92 8.22
N SER A 175 10.79 8.80 7.47
CA SER A 175 10.94 9.45 6.16
C SER A 175 11.80 8.59 5.24
N ALA A 176 11.54 8.68 3.94
CA ALA A 176 12.39 8.07 2.91
C ALA A 176 13.46 9.05 2.40
N THR A 177 13.44 10.31 2.88
CA THR A 177 14.32 11.39 2.42
C THR A 177 14.90 12.17 3.60
N GLN A 178 16.10 12.73 3.42
CA GLN A 178 16.80 13.50 4.46
C GLN A 178 16.61 15.02 4.35
N GLY A 179 16.20 15.53 3.17
CA GLY A 179 16.16 16.97 2.88
C GLY A 179 14.94 17.73 3.41
N VAL A 180 14.06 17.07 4.16
CA VAL A 180 12.83 17.68 4.64
C VAL A 180 13.08 18.45 5.93
N GLU A 181 12.88 19.76 5.87
CA GLU A 181 12.82 20.62 7.05
C GLU A 181 11.62 20.18 7.91
N ILE A 182 11.90 19.77 9.15
CA ILE A 182 10.88 19.33 10.08
C ILE A 182 10.29 20.58 10.74
N PRO A 183 9.01 20.91 10.51
CA PRO A 183 8.43 22.12 11.07
C PRO A 183 8.29 22.04 12.60
N ASP A 184 8.39 23.19 13.26
CA ASP A 184 8.33 23.30 14.73
C ASP A 184 7.05 22.71 15.34
N PHE A 185 5.93 22.75 14.61
CA PHE A 185 4.66 22.21 15.11
C PHE A 185 4.71 20.71 15.40
N VAL A 186 5.68 19.98 14.83
CA VAL A 186 5.87 18.55 15.08
C VAL A 186 6.34 18.31 16.52
N ARG A 187 7.00 19.30 17.15
CA ARG A 187 7.52 19.24 18.54
C ARG A 187 8.47 18.06 18.78
N LEU A 188 9.41 17.85 17.85
CA LEU A 188 10.49 16.87 17.98
C LEU A 188 11.70 17.52 18.67
N ASP A 189 11.61 17.72 19.99
CA ASP A 189 12.72 18.24 20.78
C ASP A 189 13.85 17.21 20.90
N LYS A 190 15.08 17.57 20.48
CA LYS A 190 16.29 16.74 20.59
C LYS A 190 16.08 15.28 20.13
N PRO A 191 15.67 15.03 18.87
CA PRO A 191 15.39 13.69 18.40
C PRO A 191 16.67 12.88 18.19
N ASN A 192 16.60 11.57 18.44
CA ASN A 192 17.64 10.64 18.02
C ASN A 192 17.36 10.17 16.59
N THR A 193 18.35 10.29 15.71
CA THR A 193 18.21 9.93 14.29
C THR A 193 18.86 8.59 14.01
N VAL A 194 18.09 7.65 13.48
CA VAL A 194 18.53 6.37 12.92
C VAL A 194 18.50 6.50 11.40
N ASN A 195 19.67 6.48 10.75
CA ASN A 195 19.78 6.76 9.31
C ASN A 195 20.31 5.56 8.51
N TYR A 196 19.42 4.96 7.74
CA TYR A 196 19.67 3.82 6.85
C TYR A 196 19.40 4.15 5.36
N LEU A 197 19.33 5.43 4.97
CA LEU A 197 19.07 5.82 3.57
C LEU A 197 20.12 5.30 2.58
N LYS A 198 21.39 5.24 3.01
CA LYS A 198 22.51 4.78 2.18
C LYS A 198 22.80 3.28 2.29
N ALA A 199 22.21 2.59 3.26
CA ALA A 199 22.50 1.19 3.53
C ALA A 199 21.92 0.23 2.46
N THR A 200 21.05 0.73 1.59
CA THR A 200 20.47 -0.03 0.48
C THR A 200 20.92 0.59 -0.84
N THR A 201 22.01 0.10 -1.42
CA THR A 201 22.29 0.33 -2.84
C THR A 201 21.22 -0.44 -3.61
N SER A 202 20.18 0.28 -4.06
CA SER A 202 19.18 -0.28 -4.94
C SER A 202 19.88 -0.90 -6.15
N LYS A 203 19.71 -2.22 -6.37
CA LYS A 203 20.19 -2.92 -7.57
C LYS A 203 19.32 -2.63 -8.80
N LEU A 204 18.51 -1.57 -8.74
CA LEU A 204 17.62 -1.16 -9.82
C LEU A 204 18.45 -0.75 -11.03
N GLN A 205 18.18 -1.43 -12.15
CA GLN A 205 18.72 -1.01 -13.44
C GLN A 205 17.82 0.08 -14.00
N ILE A 206 18.40 1.20 -14.41
CA ILE A 206 17.65 2.27 -15.06
C ILE A 206 17.98 2.19 -16.54
N LYS A 207 16.94 2.05 -17.37
CA LYS A 207 17.05 1.94 -18.81
C LYS A 207 16.22 2.99 -19.50
N THR A 208 16.75 3.61 -20.55
CA THR A 208 16.06 4.61 -21.35
C THR A 208 15.52 4.01 -22.64
N VAL A 209 14.25 4.24 -22.91
CA VAL A 209 13.59 3.87 -24.17
C VAL A 209 13.22 5.14 -24.92
N VAL A 210 13.80 5.32 -26.10
CA VAL A 210 13.61 6.54 -26.90
C VAL A 210 12.41 6.37 -27.82
N SER A 211 11.44 7.27 -27.68
CA SER A 211 10.30 7.41 -28.57
C SER A 211 10.64 8.37 -29.72
N PRO A 212 10.39 8.00 -30.98
CA PRO A 212 10.61 8.90 -32.12
C PRO A 212 9.62 10.08 -32.13
N ALA A 213 8.43 9.89 -31.57
CA ALA A 213 7.37 10.88 -31.48
C ALA A 213 7.13 11.34 -30.04
N LYS A 214 6.61 12.56 -29.89
CA LYS A 214 6.23 13.13 -28.59
C LYS A 214 5.08 12.35 -27.93
N ASN A 215 4.16 11.81 -28.73
CA ASN A 215 3.20 10.83 -28.26
C ASN A 215 3.90 9.47 -28.14
N LYS A 216 4.02 8.96 -26.91
CA LYS A 216 4.82 7.78 -26.57
C LYS A 216 4.01 6.48 -26.54
N LEU A 217 2.73 6.49 -26.93
CA LEU A 217 1.83 5.33 -26.82
C LEU A 217 2.30 4.11 -27.63
N ASN A 218 2.71 4.29 -28.89
CA ASN A 218 3.22 3.18 -29.69
C ASN A 218 4.54 2.63 -29.14
N THR A 219 5.44 3.51 -28.67
CA THR A 219 6.69 3.11 -28.00
C THR A 219 6.41 2.33 -26.72
N LEU A 220 5.40 2.75 -25.94
CA LEU A 220 4.91 2.02 -24.78
C LEU A 220 4.43 0.61 -25.16
N LEU A 221 3.63 0.48 -26.22
CA LEU A 221 3.20 -0.83 -26.72
C LEU A 221 4.39 -1.74 -27.09
N HIS A 222 5.37 -1.21 -27.82
CA HIS A 222 6.56 -1.97 -28.19
C HIS A 222 7.36 -2.42 -26.97
N LEU A 223 7.54 -1.53 -25.98
CA LEU A 223 8.21 -1.90 -24.73
C LEU A 223 7.40 -2.96 -23.97
N LEU A 224 6.09 -2.82 -23.87
CA LEU A 224 5.22 -3.79 -23.21
C LEU A 224 5.28 -5.17 -23.89
N ASN A 225 5.39 -5.21 -25.22
CA ASN A 225 5.60 -6.46 -25.96
C ASN A 225 7.02 -7.02 -25.74
N HIS A 226 8.05 -6.17 -25.65
CA HIS A 226 9.40 -6.59 -25.28
C HIS A 226 9.45 -7.24 -23.88
N LEU A 227 8.71 -6.69 -22.92
CA LEU A 227 8.64 -7.19 -21.53
C LEU A 227 7.72 -8.41 -21.36
N GLY A 228 6.83 -8.65 -22.32
CA GLY A 228 5.88 -9.76 -22.30
C GLY A 228 4.83 -9.63 -21.18
N ASN A 229 4.64 -10.71 -20.42
CA ASN A 229 3.60 -10.90 -19.41
C ASN A 229 4.07 -10.60 -17.97
N GLN A 230 5.15 -9.84 -17.82
CA GLN A 230 5.67 -9.48 -16.50
C GLN A 230 4.81 -8.40 -15.84
N GLN A 231 4.64 -8.49 -14.53
CA GLN A 231 3.92 -7.49 -13.74
C GLN A 231 4.73 -6.20 -13.60
N GLY A 232 4.07 -5.05 -13.82
CA GLY A 232 4.70 -3.75 -13.65
C GLY A 232 3.70 -2.59 -13.56
N ILE A 233 4.23 -1.43 -13.15
CA ILE A 233 3.47 -0.17 -13.07
C ILE A 233 3.92 0.78 -14.17
N ILE A 234 2.95 1.48 -14.76
CA ILE A 234 3.16 2.61 -15.66
C ILE A 234 2.80 3.88 -14.90
N PHE A 235 3.78 4.74 -14.67
CA PHE A 235 3.60 6.03 -13.99
C PHE A 235 3.31 7.16 -14.98
N CYS A 236 2.22 7.87 -14.70
CA CYS A 236 1.82 9.10 -15.35
C CYS A 236 1.73 10.22 -14.30
N ASN A 237 2.03 11.45 -14.68
CA ASN A 237 1.92 12.63 -13.81
C ASN A 237 0.46 13.07 -13.65
N LEU A 238 -0.34 12.97 -14.72
CA LEU A 238 -1.70 13.51 -14.79
C LEU A 238 -2.77 12.43 -14.96
N LYS A 239 -3.97 12.70 -14.43
CA LYS A 239 -5.14 11.81 -14.57
C LYS A 239 -5.57 11.65 -16.03
N ASP A 240 -5.53 12.73 -16.81
CA ASP A 240 -5.90 12.69 -18.23
C ASP A 240 -4.93 11.81 -19.03
N THR A 241 -3.64 11.82 -18.66
CA THR A 241 -2.66 10.90 -19.24
C THR A 241 -3.00 9.44 -18.92
N ILE A 242 -3.46 9.13 -17.71
CA ILE A 242 -3.95 7.77 -17.38
C ILE A 242 -5.11 7.38 -18.28
N ASN A 243 -6.10 8.26 -18.45
CA ASN A 243 -7.27 7.97 -19.29
C ASN A 243 -6.85 7.70 -20.74
N ASN A 244 -5.93 8.51 -21.29
CA ASN A 244 -5.40 8.34 -22.64
C ASN A 244 -4.62 7.03 -22.82
N VAL A 245 -3.73 6.72 -21.87
CA VAL A 245 -2.97 5.46 -21.87
C VAL A 245 -3.91 4.27 -21.72
N SER A 246 -4.90 4.37 -20.83
CA SER A 246 -5.87 3.31 -20.55
C SER A 246 -6.72 2.99 -21.79
N ALA A 247 -7.32 4.00 -22.42
CA ALA A 247 -8.10 3.83 -23.64
C ALA A 247 -7.27 3.22 -24.78
N PHE A 248 -6.01 3.63 -24.91
CA PHE A 248 -5.10 3.06 -25.89
C PHE A 248 -4.79 1.58 -25.59
N LEU A 249 -4.45 1.23 -24.34
CA LEU A 249 -4.17 -0.17 -23.95
C LEU A 249 -5.41 -1.07 -24.13
N GLU A 250 -6.60 -0.56 -23.83
CA GLU A 250 -7.87 -1.25 -24.05
C GLU A 250 -8.10 -1.53 -25.54
N SER A 251 -7.86 -0.53 -26.42
CA SER A 251 -7.94 -0.72 -27.89
C SER A 251 -6.95 -1.77 -28.44
N LYS A 252 -5.91 -2.11 -27.67
CA LYS A 252 -4.92 -3.15 -27.99
C LYS A 252 -5.18 -4.47 -27.27
N GLY A 253 -6.30 -4.59 -26.54
CA GLY A 253 -6.65 -5.80 -25.78
C GLY A 253 -5.73 -6.08 -24.59
N ILE A 254 -5.04 -5.06 -24.07
CA ILE A 254 -4.09 -5.21 -22.96
C ILE A 254 -4.83 -4.98 -21.63
N LYS A 255 -5.02 -6.04 -20.84
CA LYS A 255 -5.61 -5.95 -19.50
C LYS A 255 -4.72 -5.14 -18.56
N HIS A 256 -5.32 -4.15 -17.91
CA HIS A 256 -4.64 -3.26 -16.97
C HIS A 256 -5.64 -2.74 -15.92
N GLY A 257 -5.13 -2.28 -14.78
CA GLY A 257 -5.91 -1.52 -13.80
C GLY A 257 -5.49 -0.06 -13.79
N ASN A 258 -6.44 0.84 -13.54
CA ASN A 258 -6.13 2.25 -13.29
C ASN A 258 -6.01 2.52 -11.80
N PHE A 259 -5.14 3.46 -11.43
CA PHE A 259 -4.95 3.86 -10.04
C PHE A 259 -4.64 5.35 -9.92
N SER A 260 -5.67 6.16 -9.68
CA SER A 260 -5.53 7.60 -9.51
C SER A 260 -6.31 8.09 -8.28
N GLY A 261 -5.92 9.25 -7.74
CA GLY A 261 -6.61 9.85 -6.59
C GLY A 261 -8.05 10.32 -6.87
N GLY A 262 -8.48 10.33 -8.14
CA GLY A 262 -9.86 10.69 -8.52
C GLY A 262 -10.83 9.51 -8.49
N MET A 263 -10.34 8.29 -8.35
CA MET A 263 -11.18 7.09 -8.34
C MET A 263 -11.90 6.92 -7.00
N GLU A 264 -13.08 6.30 -7.03
CA GLU A 264 -13.74 5.86 -5.80
C GLU A 264 -12.86 4.85 -5.06
N GLN A 265 -12.91 4.87 -3.73
CA GLN A 265 -12.08 3.99 -2.90
C GLN A 265 -12.33 2.50 -3.21
N LYS A 266 -13.57 2.13 -3.51
CA LYS A 266 -13.92 0.74 -3.87
C LYS A 266 -13.22 0.30 -5.16
N ASP A 267 -13.14 1.17 -6.16
CA ASP A 267 -12.51 0.85 -7.44
C ASP A 267 -10.99 0.84 -7.33
N ARG A 268 -10.40 1.76 -6.54
CA ARG A 268 -8.97 1.71 -6.17
C ARG A 268 -8.61 0.37 -5.54
N GLU A 269 -9.38 -0.05 -4.55
CA GLU A 269 -9.18 -1.33 -3.89
C GLU A 269 -9.33 -2.52 -4.84
N ARG A 270 -10.31 -2.50 -5.75
CA ARG A 270 -10.48 -3.54 -6.78
C ARG A 270 -9.30 -3.59 -7.74
N SER A 271 -8.82 -2.45 -8.23
CA SER A 271 -7.64 -2.37 -9.10
C SER A 271 -6.42 -3.00 -8.44
N LEU A 272 -6.18 -2.70 -7.16
CA LEU A 272 -5.07 -3.31 -6.42
C LEU A 272 -5.25 -4.82 -6.24
N ILE A 273 -6.45 -5.30 -5.89
CA ILE A 273 -6.72 -6.74 -5.74
C ILE A 273 -6.43 -7.49 -7.04
N LYS A 274 -6.97 -6.99 -8.18
CA LYS A 274 -6.73 -7.57 -9.50
C LYS A 274 -5.25 -7.56 -9.88
N PHE A 275 -4.52 -6.51 -9.48
CA PHE A 275 -3.09 -6.43 -9.73
C PHE A 275 -2.33 -7.46 -8.89
N ARG A 276 -2.61 -7.54 -7.59
CA ARG A 276 -1.95 -8.48 -6.66
C ARG A 276 -2.13 -9.93 -7.08
N ASN A 277 -3.35 -10.31 -7.44
CA ASN A 277 -3.67 -11.70 -7.79
C ASN A 277 -3.37 -12.04 -9.25
N GLY A 278 -2.81 -11.12 -10.04
CA GLY A 278 -2.38 -11.35 -11.42
C GLY A 278 -3.48 -11.28 -12.48
N THR A 279 -4.72 -10.94 -12.12
CA THR A 279 -5.81 -10.67 -13.10
C THR A 279 -5.45 -9.48 -14.01
N ASN A 280 -4.83 -8.45 -13.44
CA ASN A 280 -4.22 -7.35 -14.17
C ASN A 280 -2.71 -7.44 -14.01
N GLN A 281 -1.97 -7.56 -15.11
CA GLN A 281 -0.51 -7.56 -15.07
C GLN A 281 0.08 -6.15 -15.06
N LEU A 282 -0.73 -5.16 -15.44
CA LEU A 282 -0.34 -3.76 -15.51
C LEU A 282 -1.21 -2.93 -14.58
N LEU A 283 -0.58 -1.95 -13.93
CA LEU A 283 -1.27 -0.89 -13.21
C LEU A 283 -0.80 0.46 -13.77
N VAL A 284 -1.72 1.27 -14.27
CA VAL A 284 -1.46 2.63 -14.74
C VAL A 284 -1.82 3.60 -13.62
N ALA A 285 -0.83 4.32 -13.09
CA ALA A 285 -0.99 5.04 -11.84
C ALA A 285 -0.38 6.44 -11.85
N THR A 286 -0.94 7.33 -11.01
CA THR A 286 -0.24 8.57 -10.65
C THR A 286 0.62 8.38 -9.43
N ASP A 287 1.64 9.23 -9.28
CA ASP A 287 2.52 9.26 -8.11
C ASP A 287 1.76 9.38 -6.81
N LEU A 288 0.84 10.34 -6.75
CA LEU A 288 0.02 10.56 -5.56
C LEU A 288 -0.77 9.32 -5.17
N ALA A 289 -1.31 8.62 -6.15
CA ALA A 289 -2.10 7.43 -5.89
C ALA A 289 -1.20 6.27 -5.45
N ALA A 290 -0.13 5.99 -6.18
CA ALA A 290 0.71 4.80 -5.98
C ALA A 290 1.56 4.79 -4.69
N ARG A 291 1.50 5.83 -3.86
CA ARG A 291 2.26 5.91 -2.61
C ARG A 291 1.61 5.09 -1.49
N GLY A 292 2.43 4.29 -0.83
CA GLY A 292 1.95 3.37 0.21
C GLY A 292 1.02 2.29 -0.34
N ILE A 293 1.05 2.00 -1.64
CA ILE A 293 0.32 0.84 -2.17
C ILE A 293 1.05 -0.43 -1.76
N ASP A 294 0.28 -1.37 -1.22
CA ASP A 294 0.75 -2.73 -1.01
C ASP A 294 0.54 -3.54 -2.29
N VAL A 295 1.62 -3.62 -3.06
CA VAL A 295 1.71 -4.43 -4.26
C VAL A 295 2.88 -5.43 -4.15
N PRO A 296 2.75 -6.62 -4.77
CA PRO A 296 3.83 -7.57 -4.92
C PRO A 296 5.09 -6.92 -5.48
N GLU A 297 6.22 -7.61 -5.29
CA GLU A 297 7.45 -7.25 -5.98
C GLU A 297 7.23 -7.25 -7.50
N MET A 298 7.58 -6.13 -8.14
CA MET A 298 7.42 -5.94 -9.58
C MET A 298 8.74 -6.13 -10.30
N LYS A 299 8.67 -6.68 -11.53
CA LYS A 299 9.84 -6.86 -12.39
C LYS A 299 10.29 -5.55 -13.02
N TYR A 300 9.35 -4.65 -13.30
CA TYR A 300 9.67 -3.37 -13.87
C TYR A 300 8.71 -2.25 -13.49
N ILE A 301 9.20 -1.03 -13.65
CA ILE A 301 8.43 0.21 -13.66
C ILE A 301 8.66 0.90 -14.99
N ILE A 302 7.63 1.56 -15.50
CA ILE A 302 7.70 2.43 -16.67
C ILE A 302 7.37 3.85 -16.25
N HIS A 303 8.32 4.77 -16.36
CA HIS A 303 8.05 6.21 -16.31
C HIS A 303 7.55 6.63 -17.69
N TYR A 304 6.22 6.63 -17.89
CA TYR A 304 5.62 7.13 -19.13
C TYR A 304 5.75 8.65 -19.20
N GLU A 305 5.54 9.34 -18.09
CA GLU A 305 5.93 10.74 -17.90
C GLU A 305 7.08 10.83 -16.89
N LEU A 306 8.01 11.75 -17.12
CA LEU A 306 9.18 11.92 -16.27
C LEU A 306 8.75 12.50 -14.91
N PRO A 307 9.29 11.99 -13.78
CA PRO A 307 9.10 12.64 -12.49
C PRO A 307 9.76 14.02 -12.51
N ARG A 308 9.19 14.95 -11.74
CA ARG A 308 9.66 16.34 -11.70
C ARG A 308 10.88 16.49 -10.80
N GLU A 309 10.86 15.79 -9.67
CA GLU A 309 11.88 15.86 -8.62
C GLU A 309 12.50 14.50 -8.32
N VAL A 310 13.68 14.50 -7.68
CA VAL A 310 14.45 13.28 -7.35
C VAL A 310 13.74 12.42 -6.29
N GLU A 311 12.99 13.05 -5.40
CA GLU A 311 12.19 12.39 -4.36
C GLU A 311 11.07 11.56 -5.00
N GLU A 312 10.38 12.12 -6.00
CA GLU A 312 9.35 11.42 -6.77
C GLU A 312 9.94 10.21 -7.50
N PHE A 313 11.10 10.38 -8.15
CA PHE A 313 11.82 9.28 -8.79
C PHE A 313 12.18 8.16 -7.79
N THR A 314 12.71 8.53 -6.63
CA THR A 314 13.05 7.59 -5.55
C THR A 314 11.83 6.84 -5.05
N HIS A 315 10.70 7.52 -4.86
CA HIS A 315 9.44 6.93 -4.39
C HIS A 315 8.81 5.97 -5.41
N ARG A 316 8.79 6.34 -6.70
CA ARG A 316 8.35 5.44 -7.78
C ARG A 316 9.17 4.16 -7.74
N ASN A 317 10.49 4.33 -7.77
CA ASN A 317 11.44 3.24 -7.86
C ASN A 317 11.51 2.37 -6.61
N GLY A 318 11.19 2.90 -5.43
CA GLY A 318 11.05 2.11 -4.20
C GLY A 318 9.94 1.04 -4.26
N ARG A 319 9.14 1.00 -5.33
CA ARG A 319 8.12 -0.03 -5.57
C ARG A 319 8.66 -1.21 -6.41
N THR A 320 9.73 -1.03 -7.17
CA THR A 320 10.48 -2.12 -7.84
C THR A 320 11.80 -2.34 -7.14
N ALA A 321 12.02 -3.54 -6.62
CA ALA A 321 13.12 -3.89 -5.72
C ALA A 321 12.90 -3.43 -4.26
N ARG A 322 12.06 -4.18 -3.53
CA ARG A 322 12.25 -4.29 -2.07
C ARG A 322 13.63 -4.94 -1.85
N VAL A 323 14.42 -4.39 -0.92
CA VAL A 323 15.77 -4.70 -0.36
C VAL A 323 16.67 -5.82 -0.99
N SER A 324 16.14 -6.85 -1.65
CA SER A 324 16.86 -8.00 -2.21
C SER A 324 16.70 -8.22 -3.73
N ALA A 325 15.80 -7.50 -4.43
CA ALA A 325 15.40 -7.86 -5.79
C ALA A 325 16.05 -7.06 -6.93
N LYS A 326 16.16 -7.69 -8.12
CA LYS A 326 16.60 -7.08 -9.38
C LYS A 326 15.36 -6.60 -10.15
N GLY A 327 15.06 -5.30 -10.11
CA GLY A 327 14.03 -4.67 -10.94
C GLY A 327 14.65 -3.80 -12.03
N THR A 328 13.86 -3.45 -13.06
CA THR A 328 14.27 -2.48 -14.09
C THR A 328 13.29 -1.30 -14.15
N ALA A 329 13.79 -0.08 -14.01
CA ALA A 329 13.04 1.14 -14.28
C ALA A 329 13.29 1.58 -15.72
N TYR A 330 12.24 1.54 -16.54
CA TYR A 330 12.25 2.03 -17.91
C TYR A 330 11.77 3.47 -17.95
N VAL A 331 12.56 4.34 -18.56
CA VAL A 331 12.25 5.75 -18.76
C VAL A 331 11.89 5.96 -20.22
N LEU A 332 10.62 6.28 -20.49
CA LEU A 332 10.17 6.60 -21.85
C LEU A 332 10.37 8.09 -22.09
N LYS A 333 11.31 8.42 -22.97
CA LYS A 333 11.56 9.81 -23.37
C LYS A 333 11.32 10.01 -24.85
N TRP A 334 10.82 11.17 -25.23
CA TRP A 334 10.86 11.58 -26.63
C TRP A 334 12.30 11.93 -27.03
N LYS A 335 12.68 11.69 -28.30
CA LYS A 335 14.06 11.89 -28.79
C LYS A 335 14.63 13.30 -28.53
N GLU A 336 13.77 14.33 -28.49
CA GLU A 336 14.15 15.73 -28.22
C GLU A 336 13.93 16.14 -26.75
N GLU A 337 13.38 15.26 -25.91
CA GLU A 337 13.14 15.50 -24.50
C GLU A 337 14.43 15.31 -23.68
N ARG A 338 14.81 16.34 -22.91
CA ARG A 338 15.95 16.27 -22.00
C ARG A 338 15.57 15.51 -20.74
N LEU A 339 16.45 14.61 -20.31
CA LEU A 339 16.29 13.94 -19.02
C LEU A 339 16.74 14.88 -17.89
N PRO A 340 16.03 14.88 -16.75
CA PRO A 340 16.50 15.50 -15.52
C PRO A 340 17.88 15.02 -15.09
N ASP A 341 18.61 15.88 -14.39
CA ASP A 341 19.99 15.65 -13.98
C ASP A 341 20.19 14.37 -13.17
N PHE A 342 19.23 14.05 -12.31
CA PHE A 342 19.22 12.83 -11.50
C PHE A 342 18.98 11.53 -12.30
N MET A 343 18.69 11.61 -13.61
CA MET A 343 18.47 10.46 -14.51
C MET A 343 19.52 10.34 -15.64
N LYS A 344 20.63 11.09 -15.59
CA LYS A 344 21.60 11.21 -16.70
C LYS A 344 22.37 9.93 -17.08
N HIS A 345 22.37 8.88 -16.25
CA HIS A 345 23.19 7.66 -16.44
C HIS A 345 22.40 6.40 -16.81
N ALA A 346 21.29 6.53 -17.54
CA ALA A 346 20.47 5.39 -17.92
C ALA A 346 20.87 4.81 -19.29
N ASP A 347 21.26 3.53 -19.33
CA ASP A 347 21.62 2.81 -20.56
C ASP A 347 20.44 2.78 -21.55
N LEU A 348 20.72 2.89 -22.85
CA LEU A 348 19.68 2.79 -23.88
C LEU A 348 19.22 1.34 -24.03
N GLU A 349 17.92 1.09 -23.93
CA GLU A 349 17.35 -0.23 -24.20
C GLU A 349 16.88 -0.35 -25.64
N ASN A 350 17.32 -1.42 -26.30
CA ASN A 350 16.82 -1.80 -27.61
C ASN A 350 15.61 -2.74 -27.49
N ILE A 351 14.42 -2.20 -27.77
CA ILE A 351 13.14 -2.92 -27.70
C ILE A 351 12.71 -3.58 -29.04
N SER A 352 13.66 -3.80 -29.97
CA SER A 352 13.37 -4.43 -31.28
C SER A 352 12.91 -5.88 -31.16
N LYS A 353 13.43 -6.63 -30.17
CA LYS A 353 12.99 -7.99 -29.89
C LYS A 353 11.68 -7.96 -29.12
N GLN A 354 10.61 -8.50 -29.69
CA GLN A 354 9.32 -8.60 -29.01
C GLN A 354 9.16 -9.99 -28.39
N ALA A 355 8.65 -10.06 -27.16
CA ALA A 355 8.23 -11.31 -26.55
C ALA A 355 6.78 -11.61 -26.94
N GLU A 356 6.44 -12.90 -27.00
CA GLU A 356 5.06 -13.33 -27.19
C GLU A 356 4.26 -13.10 -25.91
N ARG A 357 3.13 -12.40 -26.03
CA ARG A 357 2.21 -12.21 -24.90
C ARG A 357 1.22 -13.35 -24.82
N LYS A 358 1.19 -14.02 -23.68
CA LYS A 358 0.24 -15.11 -23.42
C LYS A 358 -1.08 -14.53 -22.87
N PRO A 359 -2.22 -15.20 -23.07
CA PRO A 359 -3.44 -14.84 -22.36
C PRO A 359 -3.23 -14.83 -20.84
N VAL A 360 -3.87 -13.88 -20.16
CA VAL A 360 -3.82 -13.82 -18.68
C VAL A 360 -4.56 -15.03 -18.12
N PHE A 361 -3.87 -15.78 -17.25
CA PHE A 361 -4.42 -17.01 -16.67
C PHE A 361 -5.50 -16.74 -15.62
N TRP A 362 -5.38 -15.65 -14.85
CA TRP A 362 -6.27 -15.36 -13.72
C TRP A 362 -7.41 -14.42 -14.10
N GLU A 363 -8.56 -14.67 -13.48
CA GLU A 363 -9.71 -13.78 -13.43
C GLU A 363 -10.20 -13.66 -11.99
N THR A 364 -10.68 -12.47 -11.61
CA THR A 364 -11.15 -12.21 -10.26
C THR A 364 -12.67 -12.29 -10.21
N LEU A 365 -13.18 -13.15 -9.34
CA LEU A 365 -14.60 -13.18 -9.00
C LEU A 365 -14.83 -12.43 -7.68
N PHE A 366 -15.89 -11.64 -7.64
CA PHE A 366 -16.41 -11.00 -6.43
C PHE A 366 -17.38 -11.94 -5.72
N ILE A 367 -17.38 -11.89 -4.38
CA ILE A 367 -18.31 -12.62 -3.52
C ILE A 367 -18.95 -11.62 -2.57
N SER A 368 -20.28 -11.55 -2.54
CA SER A 368 -21.03 -10.58 -1.73
C SER A 368 -21.06 -10.84 -0.21
N GLY A 369 -20.24 -11.78 0.28
CA GLY A 369 -20.18 -12.16 1.69
C GLY A 369 -18.76 -11.99 2.26
N GLY A 370 -18.67 -11.55 3.52
CA GLY A 370 -17.39 -11.26 4.19
C GLY A 370 -17.35 -11.68 5.66
N ARG A 371 -16.37 -11.16 6.41
CA ARG A 371 -16.15 -11.48 7.82
C ARG A 371 -17.36 -11.24 8.72
N LYS A 372 -18.15 -10.19 8.46
CA LYS A 372 -19.37 -9.89 9.22
C LYS A 372 -20.42 -11.01 9.12
N ASP A 373 -20.38 -11.76 8.02
CA ASP A 373 -21.25 -12.91 7.80
C ASP A 373 -20.66 -14.22 8.36
N LYS A 374 -19.60 -14.13 9.17
CA LYS A 374 -18.83 -15.26 9.72
C LYS A 374 -18.21 -16.16 8.65
N ILE A 375 -17.93 -15.61 7.48
CA ILE A 375 -17.24 -16.29 6.39
C ILE A 375 -15.74 -16.19 6.61
N SER A 376 -15.04 -17.33 6.52
CA SER A 376 -13.57 -17.42 6.53
C SER A 376 -13.02 -17.70 5.13
N LYS A 377 -11.70 -17.53 4.94
CA LYS A 377 -11.02 -17.91 3.68
C LYS A 377 -11.20 -19.41 3.38
N GLY A 378 -11.18 -20.26 4.42
CA GLY A 378 -11.38 -21.70 4.27
C GLY A 378 -12.78 -22.08 3.80
N ASP A 379 -13.80 -21.30 4.16
CA ASP A 379 -15.17 -21.53 3.67
C ASP A 379 -15.27 -21.22 2.18
N ILE A 380 -14.69 -20.10 1.73
CA ILE A 380 -14.62 -19.74 0.31
C ILE A 380 -13.85 -20.81 -0.46
N ALA A 381 -12.67 -21.21 0.01
CA ALA A 381 -11.90 -22.27 -0.64
C ALA A 381 -12.70 -23.58 -0.74
N GLY A 382 -13.41 -23.95 0.33
CA GLY A 382 -14.27 -25.13 0.35
C GLY A 382 -15.41 -25.06 -0.69
N LEU A 383 -16.03 -23.89 -0.88
CA LEU A 383 -17.07 -23.69 -1.90
C LEU A 383 -16.52 -23.93 -3.31
N PHE A 384 -15.41 -23.27 -3.64
CA PHE A 384 -14.80 -23.33 -4.98
C PHE A 384 -14.22 -24.72 -5.30
N ILE A 385 -13.65 -25.41 -4.32
CA ILE A 385 -13.10 -26.75 -4.52
C ILE A 385 -14.23 -27.79 -4.60
N LYS A 386 -15.16 -27.80 -3.63
CA LYS A 386 -16.17 -28.87 -3.54
C LYS A 386 -17.30 -28.70 -4.55
N GLN A 387 -17.85 -27.49 -4.67
CA GLN A 387 -18.96 -27.21 -5.58
C GLN A 387 -18.44 -26.74 -6.93
N GLY A 388 -17.43 -25.88 -6.95
CA GLY A 388 -16.81 -25.39 -8.18
C GLY A 388 -15.93 -26.42 -8.90
N LYS A 389 -15.59 -27.54 -8.23
CA LYS A 389 -14.71 -28.60 -8.75
C LYS A 389 -13.30 -28.11 -9.12
N LEU A 390 -12.85 -27.00 -8.52
CA LEU A 390 -11.47 -26.54 -8.69
C LEU A 390 -10.49 -27.43 -7.94
N THR A 391 -9.32 -27.67 -8.54
CA THR A 391 -8.16 -28.19 -7.83
C THR A 391 -7.53 -27.10 -6.95
N LYS A 392 -6.66 -27.49 -6.00
CA LYS A 392 -5.98 -26.53 -5.13
C LYS A 392 -5.11 -25.54 -5.92
N ASP A 393 -4.47 -25.99 -6.99
CA ASP A 393 -3.60 -25.15 -7.83
C ASP A 393 -4.37 -24.19 -8.74
N GLN A 394 -5.66 -24.46 -8.96
CA GLN A 394 -6.57 -23.57 -9.69
C GLN A 394 -7.25 -22.55 -8.77
N LEU A 395 -7.00 -22.57 -7.47
CA LEU A 395 -7.55 -21.58 -6.54
C LEU A 395 -6.46 -20.58 -6.17
N GLY A 396 -6.54 -19.38 -6.75
CA GLY A 396 -5.61 -18.30 -6.47
C GLY A 396 -5.93 -17.57 -5.17
N ASP A 397 -5.39 -16.36 -5.04
CA ASP A 397 -5.52 -15.57 -3.82
C ASP A 397 -6.98 -15.28 -3.45
N ILE A 398 -7.31 -15.53 -2.17
CA ILE A 398 -8.57 -15.13 -1.56
C ILE A 398 -8.35 -13.90 -0.69
N GLU A 399 -8.95 -12.80 -1.10
CA GLU A 399 -8.99 -11.56 -0.33
C GLU A 399 -10.34 -11.43 0.39
N LEU A 400 -10.33 -11.64 1.71
CA LEU A 400 -11.52 -11.58 2.55
C LEU A 400 -11.62 -10.24 3.29
N LYS A 401 -12.66 -9.47 2.97
CA LYS A 401 -12.99 -8.18 3.61
C LYS A 401 -14.13 -8.33 4.62
N GLN A 402 -14.52 -7.20 5.23
CA GLN A 402 -15.61 -7.16 6.21
C GLN A 402 -16.96 -7.55 5.60
N ASP A 403 -17.29 -6.97 4.45
CA ASP A 403 -18.62 -7.09 3.84
C ASP A 403 -18.63 -7.94 2.55
N CYS A 404 -17.46 -8.30 2.02
CA CYS A 404 -17.30 -9.03 0.76
C CYS A 404 -15.99 -9.83 0.73
N ALA A 405 -15.78 -10.58 -0.34
CA ALA A 405 -14.52 -11.22 -0.65
C ALA A 405 -14.24 -11.22 -2.16
N PHE A 406 -13.00 -11.51 -2.53
CA PHE A 406 -12.54 -11.66 -3.90
C PHE A 406 -11.71 -12.93 -3.99
N VAL A 407 -11.79 -13.63 -5.12
CA VAL A 407 -11.04 -14.86 -5.37
C VAL A 407 -10.52 -14.87 -6.79
N ALA A 408 -9.25 -15.24 -6.97
CA ALA A 408 -8.67 -15.47 -8.28
C ALA A 408 -8.91 -16.92 -8.72
N VAL A 409 -9.38 -17.09 -9.96
CA VAL A 409 -9.65 -18.39 -10.60
C VAL A 409 -9.13 -18.38 -12.04
N PRO A 410 -8.95 -19.54 -12.71
CA PRO A 410 -8.56 -19.56 -14.11
C PRO A 410 -9.61 -18.85 -14.96
N ALA A 411 -9.17 -17.94 -15.83
CA ALA A 411 -10.05 -17.18 -16.72
C ALA A 411 -10.90 -18.09 -17.61
N SER A 412 -10.36 -19.24 -18.01
CA SER A 412 -11.11 -20.25 -18.79
C SER A 412 -12.27 -20.90 -18.04
N LEU A 413 -12.29 -20.83 -16.71
CA LEU A 413 -13.32 -21.43 -15.85
C LEU A 413 -14.23 -20.39 -15.18
N ALA A 414 -13.92 -19.09 -15.32
CA ALA A 414 -14.57 -18.03 -14.58
C ALA A 414 -16.09 -17.98 -14.83
N SER A 415 -16.51 -18.04 -16.10
CA SER A 415 -17.94 -18.02 -16.47
C SER A 415 -18.70 -19.24 -15.94
N GLU A 416 -18.14 -20.45 -16.05
CA GLU A 416 -18.76 -21.67 -15.50
C GLU A 416 -18.92 -21.58 -13.98
N LEU A 417 -17.88 -21.10 -13.29
CA LEU A 417 -17.91 -20.93 -11.83
C LEU A 417 -18.91 -19.87 -11.39
N GLU A 418 -19.04 -18.77 -12.13
CA GLU A 418 -20.04 -17.75 -11.89
C GLU A 418 -21.45 -18.35 -11.96
N GLU A 419 -21.79 -19.01 -13.06
CA GLU A 419 -23.12 -19.62 -13.24
C GLU A 419 -23.44 -20.64 -12.13
N LYS A 420 -22.46 -21.48 -11.79
CA LYS A 420 -22.64 -22.60 -10.86
C LYS A 420 -22.67 -22.17 -9.39
N LEU A 421 -21.85 -21.20 -9.01
CA LEU A 421 -21.66 -20.82 -7.61
C LEU A 421 -22.46 -19.58 -7.21
N ASN A 422 -22.92 -18.78 -8.17
CA ASN A 422 -23.79 -17.66 -7.87
C ASN A 422 -25.04 -18.15 -7.13
N ASN A 423 -25.52 -17.38 -6.16
CA ASN A 423 -26.65 -17.72 -5.29
C ASN A 423 -26.44 -18.94 -4.37
N SER A 424 -25.23 -19.50 -4.29
CA SER A 424 -24.89 -20.54 -3.31
C SER A 424 -24.97 -20.03 -1.86
N ARG A 425 -25.11 -20.95 -0.90
CA ARG A 425 -25.04 -20.63 0.53
C ARG A 425 -23.61 -20.80 1.02
N LEU A 426 -23.08 -19.75 1.63
CA LEU A 426 -21.83 -19.77 2.37
C LEU A 426 -22.13 -19.44 3.84
N LYS A 427 -21.96 -20.42 4.72
CA LYS A 427 -22.50 -20.40 6.10
C LYS A 427 -24.01 -20.10 6.08
N LYS A 428 -24.44 -19.04 6.75
CA LYS A 428 -25.86 -18.63 6.84
C LYS A 428 -26.26 -17.63 5.74
N LYS A 429 -25.33 -17.20 4.89
CA LYS A 429 -25.57 -16.18 3.88
C LYS A 429 -25.69 -16.77 2.49
N LYS A 430 -26.70 -16.33 1.74
CA LYS A 430 -26.76 -16.52 0.29
C LYS A 430 -25.86 -15.48 -0.37
N VAL A 431 -24.85 -15.91 -1.12
CA VAL A 431 -23.86 -15.02 -1.73
C VAL A 431 -24.11 -14.86 -3.22
N ARG A 432 -23.89 -13.64 -3.74
CA ARG A 432 -23.76 -13.39 -5.17
C ARG A 432 -22.30 -13.53 -5.57
N ILE A 433 -22.05 -14.22 -6.66
CA ILE A 433 -20.71 -14.44 -7.22
C ILE A 433 -20.75 -14.03 -8.69
N TYR A 434 -19.81 -13.17 -9.09
CA TYR A 434 -19.70 -12.70 -10.48
C TYR A 434 -18.31 -12.14 -10.79
N GLY A 435 -17.92 -12.14 -12.07
CA GLY A 435 -16.67 -11.56 -12.55
C GLY A 435 -16.60 -10.05 -12.33
N VAL A 436 -15.45 -9.55 -11.89
CA VAL A 436 -15.24 -8.10 -11.63
C VAL A 436 -14.09 -7.50 -12.37
#